data_AF-A0A8C6XA31-F1
#
_entry.id   AF-A0A8C6XA31-F1
#
_cell.length_a   1.000
_cell.length_b   1.000
_cell.length_c   1.000
_cell.angle_alpha   90.00
_cell.angle_beta   90.00
_cell.angle_gamma   90.00
#
_symmetry.space_group_name_H-M   'P 1'
#
loop_
_entity.id
_entity.type
_entity.pdbx_description
1 polymer ?
#
loop_
_entity_poly.entity_id
_entity_poly.type
_entity_poly.pdbx_seq_one_letter_code
_entity_poly.pdbx_strand_id
1 'polypeptide(L)'
;GPGPPSESSLSSAVRTCCWLTTTEPTLHGEVCGLCGNYDGNDINDFTTRSQSVVGDVLEFGNSWKVSPTCADVSGGKDPCSANPYRSSWAQRQCSIIHSKTFALCHPQVEPTKYYEACVSDACACDTGGDCECFCTAVAAYAQACQEAGACISWRTPSICPLFCDYYNKKGECEWHYQPCGSSCMKTCRNPHNCSLEFYDLEGTVFMHLIFDLQQPLKTENRINSSNYYSRNYLGLA
;
A
#
# COMPACT_ATOMS: atom_id res chain seq x y z
N GLY A 1 -0.03 25.82 -31.26
CA GLY A 1 0.47 25.47 -29.92
C GLY A 1 -0.15 24.15 -29.52
N PRO A 2 0.55 23.30 -28.75
CA PRO A 2 -0.09 22.10 -28.23
C PRO A 2 -1.25 22.52 -27.32
N GLY A 3 -2.44 21.98 -27.58
CA GLY A 3 -3.65 22.27 -26.82
C GLY A 3 -3.56 21.75 -25.38
N PRO A 4 -4.51 22.12 -24.51
CA PRO A 4 -4.59 21.56 -23.17
C PRO A 4 -4.70 20.03 -23.27
N PRO A 5 -4.06 19.27 -22.36
CA PRO A 5 -4.20 17.82 -22.34
C PRO A 5 -5.69 17.46 -22.15
N SER A 6 -6.16 16.49 -22.91
CA SER A 6 -7.51 15.94 -22.80
C SER A 6 -7.72 15.33 -21.41
N GLU A 7 -8.93 15.49 -20.86
CA GLU A 7 -9.37 14.95 -19.56
C GLU A 7 -9.15 13.42 -19.38
N SER A 8 -8.81 12.70 -20.44
CA SER A 8 -8.52 11.28 -20.45
C SER A 8 -7.21 10.87 -19.75
N SER A 9 -6.29 11.80 -19.47
CA SER A 9 -4.98 11.45 -18.88
C SER A 9 -4.93 11.44 -17.35
N LEU A 10 -6.03 11.78 -16.67
CA LEU A 10 -6.14 11.77 -15.21
C LEU A 10 -6.81 10.50 -14.65
N SER A 11 -7.29 9.61 -15.53
CA SER A 11 -8.06 8.42 -15.14
C SER A 11 -7.21 7.26 -14.59
N SER A 12 -5.89 7.30 -14.74
CA SER A 12 -5.00 6.21 -14.31
C SER A 12 -4.32 6.50 -12.97
N ALA A 13 -5.00 7.20 -12.06
CA ALA A 13 -4.53 7.38 -10.69
C ALA A 13 -4.58 6.01 -9.97
N VAL A 14 -3.56 5.19 -10.20
CA VAL A 14 -3.30 4.01 -9.38
C VAL A 14 -3.16 4.50 -7.94
N ARG A 15 -3.97 3.96 -7.02
CA ARG A 15 -3.80 4.24 -5.60
C ARG A 15 -2.47 3.64 -5.16
N THR A 16 -1.44 4.49 -5.06
CA THR A 16 -0.20 4.12 -4.38
C THR A 16 -0.47 4.11 -2.88
N CYS A 17 -0.20 2.99 -2.22
CA CYS A 17 -0.32 2.90 -0.77
C CYS A 17 0.80 3.71 -0.09
N CYS A 18 0.41 4.69 0.72
CA CYS A 18 1.29 5.42 1.61
C CYS A 18 0.77 5.26 3.04
N TRP A 19 1.65 4.88 3.96
CA TRP A 19 1.33 4.75 5.38
C TRP A 19 2.02 5.86 6.17
N LEU A 20 1.26 6.56 6.99
CA LEU A 20 1.77 7.55 7.93
C LEU A 20 1.59 7.00 9.34
N THR A 21 2.70 6.80 10.04
CA THR A 21 2.70 6.36 11.44
C THR A 21 3.30 7.45 12.32
N THR A 22 2.73 7.63 13.50
CA THR A 22 3.28 8.49 14.53
C THR A 22 3.20 7.79 15.88
N THR A 23 4.26 7.87 16.66
CA THR A 23 4.31 7.44 18.05
C THR A 23 4.36 8.61 19.02
N GLU A 24 4.35 9.85 18.49
CA GLU A 24 4.46 11.09 19.26
C GLU A 24 3.08 11.50 19.81
N PRO A 25 2.84 11.37 21.14
CA PRO A 25 1.53 11.70 21.72
C PRO A 25 1.20 13.20 21.62
N THR A 26 2.22 14.04 21.44
CA THR A 26 2.09 15.49 21.30
C THR A 26 1.41 15.91 19.99
N LEU A 27 1.32 15.02 19.00
CA LEU A 27 0.63 15.30 17.74
C LEU A 27 -0.89 15.07 17.82
N HIS A 28 -1.39 14.49 18.92
CA HIS A 28 -2.80 14.18 19.10
C HIS A 28 -3.66 15.45 19.11
N GLY A 29 -4.53 15.61 18.11
CA GLY A 29 -5.35 16.82 17.92
C GLY A 29 -4.58 18.05 17.41
N GLU A 30 -3.29 17.94 17.12
CA GLU A 30 -2.42 19.04 16.67
C GLU A 30 -2.12 18.99 15.16
N VAL A 31 -2.57 17.94 14.48
CA VAL A 31 -2.41 17.78 13.03
C VAL A 31 -3.69 18.12 12.28
N CYS A 32 -3.57 18.33 10.97
CA CYS A 32 -4.70 18.55 10.09
C CYS A 32 -4.33 18.12 8.66
N GLY A 33 -5.35 17.83 7.84
CA GLY A 33 -5.16 17.46 6.45
C GLY A 33 -6.13 16.37 6.01
N LEU A 34 -5.81 15.71 4.91
CA LEU A 34 -6.61 14.60 4.36
C LEU A 34 -6.65 13.36 5.27
N CYS A 35 -5.73 13.26 6.23
CA CYS A 35 -5.68 12.17 7.22
C CYS A 35 -6.39 12.52 8.54
N GLY A 36 -7.21 13.58 8.56
CA GLY A 36 -7.92 14.01 9.75
C GLY A 36 -7.05 14.82 10.71
N ASN A 37 -7.48 14.90 11.98
CA ASN A 37 -6.83 15.68 13.03
C ASN A 37 -6.15 14.83 14.12
N TYR A 38 -6.25 13.50 14.03
CA TYR A 38 -5.65 12.55 14.97
C TYR A 38 -6.06 12.79 16.43
N ASP A 39 -7.34 13.11 16.70
CA ASP A 39 -7.88 13.28 18.05
C ASP A 39 -8.69 12.06 18.58
N GLY A 40 -8.79 11.01 17.76
CA GLY A 40 -9.54 9.79 18.06
C GLY A 40 -11.05 9.85 17.80
N ASN A 41 -11.56 10.94 17.19
CA ASN A 41 -12.96 11.13 16.86
C ASN A 41 -13.20 11.22 15.34
N ASP A 42 -13.61 10.12 14.73
CA ASP A 42 -13.83 10.03 13.27
C ASP A 42 -14.94 10.96 12.73
N ILE A 43 -15.83 11.45 13.59
CA ILE A 43 -16.95 12.33 13.20
C ILE A 43 -16.47 13.71 12.73
N ASN A 44 -15.31 14.19 13.20
CA ASN A 44 -14.79 15.52 12.87
C ASN A 44 -13.59 15.49 11.90
N ASP A 45 -13.17 14.31 11.43
CA ASP A 45 -12.00 14.17 10.55
C ASP A 45 -12.17 14.91 9.22
N PHE A 46 -13.41 15.11 8.76
CA PHE A 46 -13.72 15.97 7.60
C PHE A 46 -13.78 17.45 7.98
N THR A 47 -12.71 17.93 8.62
CA THR A 47 -12.49 19.35 8.89
C THR A 47 -11.75 20.00 7.73
N THR A 48 -12.34 21.03 7.12
CA THR A 48 -11.75 21.76 6.00
C THR A 48 -10.57 22.63 6.43
N ARG A 49 -9.78 23.13 5.46
CA ARG A 49 -8.71 24.10 5.72
C ARG A 49 -9.20 25.38 6.41
N SER A 50 -10.49 25.72 6.28
CA SER A 50 -11.12 26.85 6.99
C SER A 50 -11.68 26.49 8.37
N GLN A 51 -11.37 25.31 8.90
CA GLN A 51 -11.83 24.80 10.20
C GLN A 51 -13.34 24.52 10.29
N SER A 52 -13.99 24.26 9.15
CA SER A 52 -15.40 23.86 9.12
C SER A 52 -15.51 22.34 9.03
N VAL A 53 -16.34 21.73 9.86
CA VAL A 53 -16.68 20.30 9.73
C VAL A 53 -17.76 20.14 8.65
N VAL A 54 -17.50 19.30 7.66
CA VAL A 54 -18.40 19.09 6.52
C VAL A 54 -18.77 17.61 6.37
N GLY A 55 -19.94 17.34 5.80
CA GLY A 55 -20.39 15.97 5.53
C GLY A 55 -19.99 15.45 4.14
N ASP A 56 -19.64 16.35 3.22
CA ASP A 56 -19.29 16.00 1.85
C ASP A 56 -17.77 15.79 1.69
N VAL A 57 -17.39 14.61 1.19
CA VAL A 57 -15.98 14.20 1.01
C VAL A 57 -15.30 15.05 -0.06
N LEU A 58 -16.03 15.48 -1.10
CA LEU A 58 -15.47 16.31 -2.17
C LEU A 58 -15.20 17.73 -1.69
N GLU A 59 -16.13 18.33 -0.96
CA GLU A 59 -15.90 19.61 -0.27
C GLU A 59 -14.67 19.54 0.64
N PHE A 60 -14.58 18.50 1.48
CA PHE A 60 -13.43 18.27 2.35
C PHE A 60 -12.12 18.16 1.55
N GLY A 61 -12.05 17.25 0.56
CA GLY A 61 -10.85 17.00 -0.22
C GLY A 61 -10.39 18.21 -1.04
N ASN A 62 -11.31 18.91 -1.69
CA ASN A 62 -11.01 20.11 -2.48
C ASN A 62 -10.49 21.26 -1.60
N SER A 63 -10.92 21.35 -0.33
CA SER A 63 -10.43 22.37 0.61
C SER A 63 -8.93 22.24 0.94
N TRP A 64 -8.36 21.04 0.79
CA TRP A 64 -6.97 20.74 1.10
C TRP A 64 -6.00 20.93 -0.07
N LYS A 65 -6.49 21.31 -1.26
CA LYS A 65 -5.62 21.54 -2.43
C LYS A 65 -4.50 22.54 -2.12
N VAL A 66 -3.30 22.23 -2.61
CA VAL A 66 -2.11 23.07 -2.37
C VAL A 66 -2.13 24.30 -3.28
N SER A 67 -2.46 24.12 -4.56
CA SER A 67 -2.56 25.21 -5.52
C SER A 67 -4.02 25.59 -5.77
N PRO A 68 -4.37 26.88 -5.72
CA PRO A 68 -5.71 27.34 -6.07
C PRO A 68 -6.03 27.16 -7.56
N THR A 69 -5.02 26.99 -8.42
CA THR A 69 -5.19 26.76 -9.86
C THR A 69 -5.61 25.34 -10.20
N CYS A 70 -5.51 24.40 -9.24
CA CYS A 70 -6.04 23.06 -9.41
C CYS A 70 -7.57 23.12 -9.45
N ALA A 71 -8.14 22.47 -10.48
CA ALA A 71 -9.58 22.32 -10.61
C ALA A 71 -10.15 21.51 -9.44
N ASP A 72 -11.37 21.84 -9.03
CA ASP A 72 -12.09 21.06 -8.04
C ASP A 72 -12.59 19.75 -8.65
N VAL A 73 -12.60 18.69 -7.84
CA VAL A 73 -13.18 17.40 -8.21
C VAL A 73 -14.70 17.47 -7.99
N SER A 74 -15.48 17.25 -9.05
CA SER A 74 -16.95 17.39 -9.05
C SER A 74 -17.71 16.05 -9.04
N GLY A 75 -17.11 15.02 -8.45
CA GLY A 75 -17.64 13.65 -8.40
C GLY A 75 -17.12 12.82 -9.58
N GLY A 76 -16.33 11.80 -9.27
CA GLY A 76 -15.79 10.88 -10.27
C GLY A 76 -16.89 9.95 -10.81
N LYS A 77 -16.83 9.64 -12.11
CA LYS A 77 -17.58 8.48 -12.62
C LYS A 77 -17.00 7.22 -11.99
N ASP A 78 -17.88 6.34 -11.53
CA ASP A 78 -17.48 5.00 -11.10
C ASP A 78 -16.60 4.35 -12.19
N PRO A 79 -15.35 3.95 -11.88
CA PRO A 79 -14.45 3.39 -12.87
C PRO A 79 -15.01 2.16 -13.56
N CYS A 80 -15.81 1.35 -12.87
CA CYS A 80 -16.45 0.18 -13.48
C CYS A 80 -17.59 0.56 -14.43
N SER A 81 -18.25 1.69 -14.21
CA SER A 81 -19.22 2.27 -15.15
C SER A 81 -18.53 2.89 -16.37
N ALA A 82 -17.35 3.47 -16.19
CA ALA A 82 -16.52 4.00 -17.28
C ALA A 82 -15.90 2.87 -18.12
N ASN A 83 -15.48 1.77 -17.46
CA ASN A 83 -14.84 0.60 -18.07
C ASN A 83 -15.63 -0.69 -17.80
N PRO A 84 -16.86 -0.84 -18.35
CA PRO A 84 -17.76 -1.95 -18.03
C PRO A 84 -17.21 -3.33 -18.42
N TYR A 85 -16.36 -3.39 -19.45
CA TYR A 85 -15.71 -4.62 -19.89
C TYR A 85 -14.74 -5.21 -18.84
N ARG A 86 -14.28 -4.40 -17.88
CA ARG A 86 -13.37 -4.82 -16.80
C ARG A 86 -14.12 -5.27 -15.55
N SER A 87 -15.37 -4.84 -15.38
CA SER A 87 -16.15 -5.03 -14.14
C SER A 87 -16.24 -6.50 -13.69
N SER A 88 -16.59 -7.42 -14.60
CA SER A 88 -16.71 -8.85 -14.25
C SER A 88 -15.36 -9.49 -13.88
N TRP A 89 -14.27 -9.04 -14.50
CA TRP A 89 -12.92 -9.51 -14.14
C TRP A 89 -12.52 -8.95 -12.77
N ALA A 90 -12.69 -7.65 -12.54
CA ALA A 90 -12.38 -6.99 -11.28
C ALA A 90 -13.13 -7.61 -10.09
N GLN A 91 -14.46 -7.75 -10.21
CA GLN A 91 -15.29 -8.39 -9.18
C GLN A 91 -14.84 -9.82 -8.86
N ARG A 92 -14.48 -10.60 -9.90
CA ARG A 92 -14.01 -11.98 -9.73
C ARG A 92 -12.67 -12.03 -9.02
N GLN A 93 -11.68 -11.24 -9.45
CA GLN A 93 -10.35 -11.26 -8.83
C GLN A 93 -10.40 -10.76 -7.39
N CYS A 94 -11.06 -9.61 -7.15
CA CYS A 94 -11.19 -9.02 -5.83
C CYS A 94 -12.00 -9.86 -4.83
N SER A 95 -12.78 -10.84 -5.30
CA SER A 95 -13.53 -11.76 -4.42
C SER A 95 -12.64 -12.58 -3.47
N ILE A 96 -11.33 -12.65 -3.72
CA ILE A 96 -10.36 -13.24 -2.79
C ILE A 96 -10.45 -12.60 -1.40
N ILE A 97 -10.74 -11.30 -1.30
CA ILE A 97 -10.86 -10.56 -0.04
C ILE A 97 -12.00 -11.15 0.83
N HIS A 98 -13.10 -11.59 0.22
CA HIS A 98 -14.23 -12.24 0.91
C HIS A 98 -14.06 -13.76 1.03
N SER A 99 -13.02 -14.33 0.42
CA SER A 99 -12.84 -15.77 0.38
C SER A 99 -12.29 -16.34 1.68
N LYS A 100 -12.29 -17.68 1.77
CA LYS A 100 -11.68 -18.42 2.89
C LYS A 100 -10.19 -18.10 3.11
N THR A 101 -9.48 -17.58 2.10
CA THR A 101 -8.08 -17.16 2.21
C THR A 101 -7.90 -16.13 3.33
N PHE A 102 -8.87 -15.22 3.50
CA PHE A 102 -8.85 -14.16 4.51
C PHE A 102 -9.77 -14.44 5.71
N ALA A 103 -10.29 -15.67 5.86
CA ALA A 103 -11.26 -16.00 6.90
C ALA A 103 -10.77 -15.70 8.34
N LEU A 104 -9.47 -15.81 8.60
CA LEU A 104 -8.89 -15.47 9.90
C LEU A 104 -8.90 -13.95 10.19
N CYS A 105 -8.92 -13.12 9.14
CA CYS A 105 -8.89 -11.67 9.25
C CYS A 105 -10.29 -11.05 9.27
N HIS A 106 -11.29 -11.67 8.64
CA HIS A 106 -12.67 -11.13 8.57
C HIS A 106 -13.25 -10.67 9.92
N PRO A 107 -13.00 -11.35 11.06
CA PRO A 107 -13.48 -10.88 12.36
C PRO A 107 -12.72 -9.66 12.93
N GLN A 108 -11.51 -9.39 12.43
CA GLN A 108 -10.63 -8.32 12.91
C GLN A 108 -10.74 -7.05 12.04
N VAL A 109 -10.85 -7.23 10.73
CA VAL A 109 -10.90 -6.12 9.75
C VAL A 109 -12.04 -6.37 8.77
N GLU A 110 -12.96 -5.41 8.71
CA GLU A 110 -14.13 -5.43 7.82
C GLU A 110 -13.69 -5.42 6.35
N PRO A 111 -14.08 -6.42 5.53
CA PRO A 111 -13.56 -6.58 4.18
C PRO A 111 -14.22 -5.71 3.10
N THR A 112 -15.45 -5.23 3.30
CA THR A 112 -16.28 -4.60 2.25
C THR A 112 -15.59 -3.37 1.66
N LYS A 113 -15.04 -2.49 2.49
CA LYS A 113 -14.33 -1.29 1.99
C LYS A 113 -13.10 -1.63 1.14
N TYR A 114 -12.36 -2.68 1.51
CA TYR A 114 -11.20 -3.14 0.75
C TYR A 114 -11.62 -3.83 -0.57
N TYR A 115 -12.72 -4.58 -0.55
CA TYR A 115 -13.30 -5.18 -1.75
C TYR A 115 -13.75 -4.12 -2.76
N GLU A 116 -14.51 -3.11 -2.31
CA GLU A 116 -14.99 -2.02 -3.15
C GLU A 116 -13.83 -1.20 -3.74
N ALA A 117 -12.82 -0.90 -2.93
CA ALA A 117 -11.59 -0.24 -3.39
C ALA A 117 -10.86 -1.08 -4.44
N CYS A 118 -10.67 -2.39 -4.19
CA CYS A 118 -10.05 -3.30 -5.15
C CYS A 118 -10.79 -3.33 -6.49
N VAL A 119 -12.12 -3.43 -6.47
CA VAL A 119 -12.93 -3.48 -7.69
C VAL A 119 -12.82 -2.15 -8.46
N SER A 120 -12.91 -1.03 -7.76
CA SER A 120 -12.74 0.30 -8.34
C SER A 120 -11.37 0.45 -9.01
N ASP A 121 -10.29 0.12 -8.31
CA ASP A 121 -8.92 0.26 -8.82
C ASP A 121 -8.64 -0.69 -9.99
N ALA A 122 -9.11 -1.94 -9.91
CA ALA A 122 -9.00 -2.92 -10.99
C ALA A 122 -9.79 -2.53 -12.26
N CYS A 123 -10.89 -1.79 -12.12
CA CYS A 123 -11.64 -1.20 -13.23
C CYS A 123 -10.97 0.07 -13.79
N ALA A 124 -10.31 0.86 -12.96
CA ALA A 124 -9.63 2.09 -13.36
C ALA A 124 -8.33 1.84 -14.13
N CYS A 125 -7.64 0.72 -13.87
CA CYS A 125 -6.38 0.39 -14.54
C CYS A 125 -6.59 -0.19 -15.93
N ASP A 126 -6.82 0.66 -16.94
CA ASP A 126 -7.16 0.29 -18.32
C ASP A 126 -6.02 0.45 -19.34
N THR A 127 -4.89 1.04 -18.94
CA THR A 127 -3.72 1.31 -19.80
C THR A 127 -2.64 0.21 -19.75
N GLY A 128 -2.92 -0.93 -19.12
CA GLY A 128 -1.96 -2.00 -18.84
C GLY A 128 -1.35 -1.88 -17.44
N GLY A 129 -1.03 -3.02 -16.81
CA GLY A 129 -0.67 -3.09 -15.38
C GLY A 129 -1.81 -3.59 -14.47
N ASP A 130 -2.86 -4.16 -15.05
CA ASP A 130 -4.07 -4.64 -14.35
C ASP A 130 -3.79 -5.54 -13.14
N CYS A 131 -2.79 -6.42 -13.28
CA CYS A 131 -2.34 -7.29 -12.20
C CYS A 131 -1.74 -6.47 -11.05
N GLU A 132 -1.05 -5.37 -11.33
CA GLU A 132 -0.41 -4.52 -10.32
C GLU A 132 -1.45 -3.81 -9.42
N CYS A 133 -2.51 -3.26 -10.01
CA CYS A 133 -3.57 -2.58 -9.23
C CYS A 133 -4.34 -3.56 -8.35
N PHE A 134 -4.70 -4.73 -8.90
CA PHE A 134 -5.32 -5.80 -8.13
C PHE A 134 -4.41 -6.28 -6.98
N CYS A 135 -3.13 -6.56 -7.27
CA CYS A 135 -2.21 -7.06 -6.26
C CYS A 135 -1.94 -6.04 -5.16
N THR A 136 -1.86 -4.75 -5.50
CA THR A 136 -1.68 -3.67 -4.52
C THR A 136 -2.89 -3.55 -3.60
N ALA A 137 -4.11 -3.60 -4.14
CA ALA A 137 -5.33 -3.53 -3.33
C ALA A 137 -5.48 -4.73 -2.38
N VAL A 138 -5.18 -5.94 -2.83
CA VAL A 138 -5.22 -7.13 -1.96
C VAL A 138 -4.09 -7.12 -0.92
N ALA A 139 -2.89 -6.65 -1.28
CA ALA A 139 -1.79 -6.47 -0.34
C ALA A 139 -2.14 -5.46 0.76
N ALA A 140 -2.87 -4.38 0.45
CA ALA A 140 -3.32 -3.41 1.45
C ALA A 140 -4.27 -4.05 2.48
N TYR A 141 -5.15 -4.97 2.05
CA TYR A 141 -5.98 -5.72 3.00
C TYR A 141 -5.15 -6.70 3.82
N ALA A 142 -4.20 -7.41 3.21
CA ALA A 142 -3.29 -8.30 3.94
C ALA A 142 -2.44 -7.56 4.99
N GLN A 143 -2.00 -6.34 4.68
CA GLN A 143 -1.28 -5.48 5.63
C GLN A 143 -2.17 -5.08 6.81
N ALA A 144 -3.41 -4.65 6.56
CA ALA A 144 -4.36 -4.32 7.62
C ALA A 144 -4.68 -5.54 8.51
N CYS A 145 -4.80 -6.73 7.90
CA CYS A 145 -4.94 -7.98 8.63
C CYS A 145 -3.74 -8.24 9.54
N GLN A 146 -2.52 -8.06 9.03
CA GLN A 146 -1.30 -8.26 9.79
C GLN A 146 -1.20 -7.29 10.98
N GLU A 147 -1.54 -6.02 10.78
CA GLU A 147 -1.60 -5.01 11.85
C GLU A 147 -2.62 -5.36 12.93
N ALA A 148 -3.72 -6.02 12.54
CA ALA A 148 -4.71 -6.58 13.45
C ALA A 148 -4.32 -7.95 14.03
N GLY A 149 -3.09 -8.43 13.78
CA GLY A 149 -2.54 -9.68 14.33
C GLY A 149 -2.88 -10.95 13.54
N ALA A 150 -3.44 -10.82 12.34
CA ALA A 150 -3.77 -11.94 11.45
C ALA A 150 -2.82 -12.01 10.25
N CYS A 151 -1.81 -12.88 10.34
CA CYS A 151 -0.88 -13.12 9.23
C CYS A 151 -1.52 -13.97 8.12
N ILE A 152 -1.71 -13.39 6.93
CA ILE A 152 -2.37 -14.06 5.79
C ILE A 152 -1.39 -14.27 4.63
N SER A 153 -1.12 -15.54 4.30
CA SER A 153 -0.40 -15.89 3.06
C SER A 153 -1.38 -16.07 1.90
N TRP A 154 -1.57 -15.03 1.11
CA TRP A 154 -2.59 -14.99 0.05
C TRP A 154 -2.04 -15.18 -1.38
N ARG A 155 -0.74 -14.90 -1.61
CA ARG A 155 -0.10 -15.05 -2.92
C ARG A 155 0.06 -16.51 -3.31
N THR A 156 -0.07 -16.78 -4.60
CA THR A 156 0.15 -18.10 -5.21
C THR A 156 0.84 -17.94 -6.57
N PRO A 157 1.36 -19.03 -7.19
CA PRO A 157 1.94 -18.93 -8.54
C PRO A 157 0.98 -18.36 -9.60
N SER A 158 -0.34 -18.48 -9.39
CA SER A 158 -1.38 -17.94 -10.27
C SER A 158 -1.96 -16.59 -9.83
N ILE A 159 -1.71 -16.16 -8.59
CA ILE A 159 -2.29 -14.95 -8.01
C ILE A 159 -1.14 -14.14 -7.42
N CYS A 160 -0.80 -13.03 -8.08
CA CYS A 160 0.21 -12.08 -7.63
C CYS A 160 1.55 -12.74 -7.26
N PRO A 161 2.16 -13.54 -8.16
CA PRO A 161 3.36 -14.30 -7.85
C PRO A 161 4.54 -13.37 -7.49
N LEU A 162 5.39 -13.85 -6.59
CA LEU A 162 6.67 -13.23 -6.24
C LEU A 162 7.80 -14.19 -6.59
N PHE A 163 8.88 -13.64 -7.14
CA PHE A 163 10.06 -14.40 -7.57
C PHE A 163 11.22 -14.17 -6.60
N CYS A 164 11.06 -14.64 -5.36
CA CYS A 164 12.06 -14.48 -4.30
C CYS A 164 13.35 -15.28 -4.56
N ASP A 165 13.22 -16.39 -5.27
CA ASP A 165 14.32 -17.29 -5.64
C ASP A 165 15.29 -16.68 -6.66
N TYR A 166 14.85 -15.64 -7.39
CA TYR A 166 15.70 -14.84 -8.26
C TYR A 166 16.98 -14.35 -7.57
N TYR A 167 16.91 -14.09 -6.27
CA TYR A 167 18.03 -13.58 -5.47
C TYR A 167 18.95 -14.69 -4.93
N ASN A 168 18.55 -15.96 -5.03
CA ASN A 168 19.38 -17.07 -4.59
C ASN A 168 20.47 -17.39 -5.60
N LYS A 169 21.69 -17.67 -5.11
CA LYS A 169 22.71 -18.27 -5.98
C LYS A 169 22.38 -19.73 -6.24
N LYS A 170 23.01 -20.29 -7.27
CA LYS A 170 22.81 -21.69 -7.67
C LYS A 170 23.17 -22.64 -6.51
N GLY A 171 22.18 -23.37 -6.02
CA GLY A 171 22.33 -24.33 -4.93
C GLY A 171 22.16 -23.74 -3.53
N GLU A 172 21.87 -22.44 -3.42
CA GLU A 172 21.54 -21.75 -2.17
C GLU A 172 20.02 -21.50 -2.10
N CYS A 173 19.48 -21.36 -0.89
CA CYS A 173 18.07 -21.10 -0.64
C CYS A 173 17.98 -20.23 0.62
N GLU A 174 18.35 -18.96 0.47
CA GLU A 174 18.49 -18.03 1.58
C GLU A 174 17.43 -16.93 1.52
N TRP A 175 17.01 -16.52 0.31
CA TRP A 175 15.91 -15.59 0.09
C TRP A 175 14.58 -16.32 -0.05
N HIS A 176 13.63 -15.93 0.80
CA HIS A 176 12.30 -16.53 0.85
C HIS A 176 11.22 -15.46 0.90
N TYR A 177 10.06 -15.81 0.35
CA TYR A 177 8.84 -15.05 0.58
C TYR A 177 8.41 -15.21 2.04
N GLN A 178 8.20 -14.07 2.70
CA GLN A 178 7.66 -14.00 4.04
C GLN A 178 6.38 -13.16 4.00
N PRO A 179 5.19 -13.77 4.14
CA PRO A 179 3.90 -13.11 3.88
C PRO A 179 3.60 -11.94 4.83
N CYS A 180 4.25 -11.93 5.99
CA CYS A 180 3.97 -11.02 7.09
C CYS A 180 5.25 -10.47 7.70
N GLY A 181 6.34 -10.45 6.91
CA GLY A 181 7.64 -10.00 7.37
C GLY A 181 8.19 -10.75 8.59
N SER A 182 9.19 -10.13 9.22
CA SER A 182 9.74 -10.56 10.49
C SER A 182 9.65 -9.41 11.48
N SER A 183 9.27 -9.72 12.71
CA SER A 183 9.14 -8.76 13.80
C SER A 183 10.47 -8.12 14.23
N CYS A 184 11.60 -8.65 13.77
CA CYS A 184 12.91 -8.06 13.99
C CYS A 184 13.91 -8.54 12.95
N MET A 185 14.15 -7.73 11.91
CA MET A 185 15.24 -7.95 10.95
C MET A 185 16.47 -7.13 11.34
N LYS A 186 17.49 -7.82 11.87
CA LYS A 186 18.80 -7.20 12.14
C LYS A 186 19.55 -7.01 10.83
N THR A 187 20.00 -5.79 10.58
CA THR A 187 20.82 -5.47 9.39
C THR A 187 22.09 -4.76 9.82
N CYS A 188 23.06 -4.57 8.92
CA CYS A 188 24.26 -3.78 9.23
C CYS A 188 23.94 -2.35 9.65
N ARG A 189 22.80 -1.78 9.21
CA ARG A 189 22.33 -0.45 9.62
C ARG A 189 21.71 -0.47 11.02
N ASN A 190 21.16 -1.61 11.45
CA ASN A 190 20.54 -1.77 12.77
C ASN A 190 20.89 -3.14 13.38
N PRO A 191 22.12 -3.30 13.91
CA PRO A 191 22.64 -4.60 14.35
C PRO A 191 22.14 -5.03 15.73
N HIS A 192 21.81 -4.07 16.60
CA HIS A 192 21.45 -4.32 18.00
C HIS A 192 20.03 -3.92 18.37
N ASN A 193 19.50 -2.90 17.70
CA ASN A 193 18.14 -2.46 17.94
C ASN A 193 17.23 -2.98 16.84
N CYS A 194 15.96 -3.09 17.18
CA CYS A 194 14.91 -3.27 16.21
C CYS A 194 14.01 -2.04 16.38
N SER A 195 14.12 -1.08 15.46
CA SER A 195 13.25 0.10 15.38
C SER A 195 11.85 -0.31 14.92
N LEU A 196 10.85 -0.10 15.78
CA LEU A 196 9.43 -0.51 15.64
C LEU A 196 8.70 0.00 14.39
N GLU A 197 9.33 0.86 13.59
CA GLU A 197 8.67 1.57 12.49
C GLU A 197 8.39 0.73 11.24
N PHE A 198 9.00 -0.45 11.07
CA PHE A 198 8.94 -1.22 9.81
C PHE A 198 8.84 -2.74 10.00
N TYR A 199 8.11 -3.19 11.02
CA TYR A 199 7.89 -4.62 11.24
C TYR A 199 6.69 -5.15 10.48
N ASP A 200 6.76 -6.45 10.24
CA ASP A 200 5.67 -7.25 9.72
C ASP A 200 5.19 -6.92 8.30
N LEU A 201 6.04 -6.27 7.51
CA LEU A 201 5.77 -5.99 6.10
C LEU A 201 5.99 -7.25 5.24
N GLU A 202 5.01 -7.57 4.39
CA GLU A 202 5.12 -8.60 3.37
C GLU A 202 6.33 -8.37 2.46
N GLY A 203 7.13 -9.41 2.20
CA GLY A 203 8.24 -9.29 1.25
C GLY A 203 9.21 -10.45 1.19
N THR A 204 10.34 -10.21 0.50
CA THR A 204 11.45 -11.17 0.37
C THR A 204 12.44 -10.96 1.51
N VAL A 205 12.65 -11.99 2.34
CA VAL A 205 13.54 -11.95 3.51
C VAL A 205 14.68 -12.94 3.34
N PHE A 206 15.87 -12.55 3.78
CA PHE A 206 17.04 -13.40 3.83
C PHE A 206 17.11 -14.16 5.18
N MET A 207 17.16 -15.49 5.16
CA MET A 207 16.97 -16.34 6.34
C MET A 207 18.18 -16.37 7.30
N HIS A 208 19.37 -15.98 6.84
CA HIS A 208 20.57 -15.89 7.68
C HIS A 208 20.91 -14.43 8.04
N LEU A 209 20.06 -13.78 8.83
CA LEU A 209 20.40 -12.48 9.47
C LEU A 209 21.27 -12.69 10.71
N ILE A 210 22.46 -13.25 10.51
CA ILE A 210 23.68 -12.92 11.24
C ILE A 210 24.78 -12.88 10.18
N PHE A 211 24.86 -11.82 9.39
CA PHE A 211 26.00 -11.63 8.50
C PHE A 211 27.18 -11.09 9.31
N ASP A 212 28.13 -11.99 9.55
CA ASP A 212 29.57 -11.74 9.60
C ASP A 212 30.03 -10.47 10.33
N LEU A 213 30.22 -10.57 11.65
CA LEU A 213 31.14 -9.69 12.37
C LEU A 213 32.62 -9.91 12.01
N GLN A 214 32.95 -10.70 10.98
CA GLN A 214 34.34 -11.12 10.74
C GLN A 214 34.80 -11.25 9.30
N GLN A 215 34.08 -10.74 8.29
CA GLN A 215 34.68 -10.57 6.96
C GLN A 215 34.44 -9.15 6.42
N PRO A 216 35.51 -8.41 6.06
CA PRO A 216 35.35 -7.13 5.41
C PRO A 216 34.61 -7.38 4.09
N LEU A 217 33.46 -6.72 3.93
CA LEU A 217 32.78 -6.60 2.65
C LEU A 217 33.83 -6.30 1.58
N LYS A 218 34.05 -7.23 0.65
CA LYS A 218 34.72 -6.88 -0.60
C LYS A 218 33.87 -5.76 -1.21
N THR A 219 34.48 -4.61 -1.30
CA THR A 219 33.93 -3.36 -1.82
C THR A 219 33.52 -3.53 -3.27
N GLU A 220 32.32 -4.07 -3.51
CA GLU A 220 31.59 -3.99 -4.78
C GLU A 220 30.14 -4.38 -4.47
N ASN A 221 29.20 -3.47 -4.68
CA ASN A 221 27.77 -3.55 -4.31
C ASN A 221 27.44 -3.24 -2.84
N ARG A 222 27.53 -1.95 -2.52
CA ARG A 222 26.81 -1.31 -1.42
C ARG A 222 25.29 -1.46 -1.66
N ILE A 223 24.70 -2.61 -1.30
CA ILE A 223 23.25 -2.78 -1.33
C ILE A 223 22.68 -2.13 -0.08
N ASN A 224 22.19 -0.91 -0.25
CA ASN A 224 21.48 -0.16 0.78
C ASN A 224 20.16 -0.89 1.06
N SER A 225 20.00 -1.55 2.21
CA SER A 225 18.74 -2.22 2.58
C SER A 225 17.55 -1.25 2.66
N SER A 226 17.81 0.05 2.81
CA SER A 226 16.82 1.11 2.72
C SER A 226 16.30 1.35 1.29
N ASN A 227 17.03 0.91 0.26
CA ASN A 227 16.58 1.03 -1.12
C ASN A 227 15.69 -0.14 -1.57
N TYR A 228 15.57 -1.23 -0.80
CA TYR A 228 14.76 -2.39 -1.20
C TYR A 228 13.28 -2.24 -0.83
N TYR A 229 12.98 -1.73 0.37
CA TYR A 229 11.60 -1.35 0.73
C TYR A 229 11.12 -0.15 -0.09
N SER A 230 11.99 0.82 -0.38
CA SER A 230 11.66 1.91 -1.28
C SER A 230 11.48 1.47 -2.73
N ARG A 231 12.25 0.52 -3.28
CA ARG A 231 12.12 0.15 -4.71
C ARG A 231 10.86 -0.63 -5.07
N ASN A 232 10.24 -1.34 -4.12
CA ASN A 232 8.95 -1.98 -4.37
C ASN A 232 7.75 -1.04 -4.16
N TYR A 233 7.97 0.20 -3.68
CA TYR A 233 6.96 1.26 -3.57
C TYR A 233 7.27 2.51 -4.43
N LEU A 234 8.50 2.66 -4.96
CA LEU A 234 8.95 3.72 -5.87
C LEU A 234 9.23 3.18 -7.28
N GLY A 235 8.46 2.16 -7.68
CA GLY A 235 8.60 1.46 -8.96
C GLY A 235 7.70 1.95 -10.08
N LEU A 236 7.14 3.17 -10.05
CA LEU A 236 6.45 3.78 -11.20
C LEU A 236 6.66 5.30 -11.20
N ALA A 237 7.62 5.74 -12.01
CA ALA A 237 7.68 7.10 -12.55
C ALA A 237 7.43 7.02 -14.05
#